data_AF-A0A951UR87-F1
#
_entry.id   AF-A0A951UR87-F1
#
_cell.length_a   1.000
_cell.length_b   1.000
_cell.length_c   1.000
_cell.angle_alpha   90.00
_cell.angle_beta   90.00
_cell.angle_gamma   90.00
#
_symmetry.space_group_name_H-M   'P 1'
#
loop_
_entity.id
_entity.type
_entity.pdbx_description
1 polymer ?
#
loop_
_entity_poly.entity_id
_entity_poly.type
_entity_poly.pdbx_seq_one_letter_code
_entity_poly.pdbx_strand_id
1 'polypeptide(L)'
;MVQITGKISGNITGLVRATPDHPFIDNSTNPPTLVVSAYEATITSSTFTLTLPQTQNLQGVGSEGVTYKWELFETKSVISYYLLDGTTYIGPVHQWATDSKWYTGSVHDTTSRLLDRVVANQNIPIQDAFHAQAPDSATPVSFTSLIGIPSQFPWFDIGLSRLAELLTTVATYRDRISSKFAIRGAYAVNTIYSLNDIVSFNGNSYVWRSATPAQNQQPPTTGDNANWLMIAAKGATGGTGAQIVGYNATNWTGSSEAAARGDVRDALASIPNPDLSNYLTVAAGLPRNNPVMTGAVKRPALTFPVAGGEKGTEVPTAQYVEDAIAQLATGKLPSPLIFARRTSVIALGQDNRTTIVWNPRVINQGAILDSNGIITIAEAGNYLFMVALQATITGNYQSSQGQVQIRFRSMLANLSTGVDAGDFFNYAYGATQATFTNKQQGFRFEQLSAGTMLDIDVITQAIGASSVISSSQIDGSAANNHLYVWRVA
;
A
#
# COMPACT_ATOMS: atom_id res chain seq x y z
N MET A 1 -41.03 -18.58 -10.96
CA MET A 1 -40.04 -19.28 -10.11
C MET A 1 -39.72 -20.63 -10.74
N VAL A 2 -38.46 -21.06 -10.76
CA VAL A 2 -38.01 -22.40 -11.18
C VAL A 2 -37.88 -23.27 -9.94
N GLN A 3 -38.38 -24.50 -10.00
CA GLN A 3 -38.18 -25.49 -8.92
C GLN A 3 -37.09 -26.48 -9.32
N ILE A 4 -36.05 -26.58 -8.49
CA ILE A 4 -35.01 -27.59 -8.60
C ILE A 4 -35.30 -28.69 -7.58
N THR A 5 -35.52 -29.91 -8.06
CA THR A 5 -35.80 -31.08 -7.20
C THR A 5 -34.67 -32.07 -7.28
N GLY A 6 -34.26 -32.61 -6.14
CA GLY A 6 -33.17 -33.58 -6.09
C GLY A 6 -33.51 -34.78 -5.22
N LYS A 7 -32.95 -35.94 -5.59
CA LYS A 7 -32.93 -37.14 -4.76
C LYS A 7 -31.49 -37.59 -4.61
N ILE A 8 -31.04 -37.74 -3.37
CA ILE A 8 -29.70 -38.20 -3.02
C ILE A 8 -29.79 -39.68 -2.62
N SER A 9 -28.75 -40.46 -2.90
CA SER A 9 -28.70 -41.86 -2.46
C SER A 9 -28.42 -41.93 -0.95
N GLY A 10 -29.11 -42.83 -0.24
CA GLY A 10 -29.01 -42.99 1.22
C GLY A 10 -30.22 -42.42 1.98
N ASN A 11 -30.14 -42.33 3.31
CA ASN A 11 -31.11 -41.64 4.18
C ASN A 11 -30.41 -40.47 4.87
N ILE A 12 -30.32 -39.35 4.17
CA ILE A 12 -29.54 -38.17 4.56
C ILE A 12 -30.49 -37.04 4.96
N THR A 13 -30.15 -36.36 6.04
CA THR A 13 -30.71 -35.05 6.40
C THR A 13 -29.62 -34.01 6.28
N GLY A 14 -29.94 -32.84 5.75
CA GLY A 14 -28.92 -31.88 5.35
C GLY A 14 -29.43 -30.59 4.76
N LEU A 15 -28.57 -29.91 4.00
CA LEU A 15 -28.83 -28.61 3.39
C LEU A 15 -28.33 -28.63 1.95
N VAL A 16 -29.16 -28.13 1.02
CA VAL A 16 -28.71 -27.66 -0.29
C VAL A 16 -28.64 -26.14 -0.27
N ARG A 17 -27.58 -25.60 -0.85
CA ARG A 17 -27.36 -24.17 -1.01
C ARG A 17 -27.05 -23.84 -2.47
N ALA A 18 -27.72 -22.82 -3.00
CA ALA A 18 -27.41 -22.20 -4.29
C ALA A 18 -27.05 -20.74 -4.06
N THR A 19 -25.77 -20.41 -4.22
CA THR A 19 -25.27 -19.04 -4.08
C THR A 19 -25.12 -18.44 -5.47
N PRO A 20 -25.73 -17.28 -5.77
CA PRO A 20 -25.56 -16.67 -7.08
C PRO A 20 -24.11 -16.20 -7.26
N ASP A 21 -23.54 -16.42 -8.44
CA ASP A 21 -22.14 -16.06 -8.72
C ASP A 21 -21.97 -14.54 -8.85
N HIS A 22 -23.05 -13.81 -9.14
CA HIS A 22 -23.07 -12.35 -9.22
C HIS A 22 -24.39 -11.81 -8.68
N PRO A 23 -24.40 -10.57 -8.13
CA PRO A 23 -25.63 -9.93 -7.68
C PRO A 23 -26.55 -9.64 -8.87
N PHE A 24 -27.85 -9.78 -8.66
CA PHE A 24 -28.89 -9.40 -9.62
C PHE A 24 -30.11 -8.81 -8.90
N ILE A 25 -30.98 -8.14 -9.64
CA ILE A 25 -32.25 -7.62 -9.10
C ILE A 25 -33.36 -8.60 -9.45
N ASP A 26 -34.06 -9.11 -8.44
CA ASP A 26 -35.26 -9.92 -8.59
C ASP A 26 -36.51 -9.03 -8.60
N ASN A 27 -37.17 -8.91 -9.76
CA ASN A 27 -38.40 -8.12 -9.91
C ASN A 27 -39.66 -8.91 -9.57
N SER A 28 -39.54 -10.20 -9.22
CA SER A 28 -40.68 -10.98 -8.75
C SER A 28 -41.07 -10.67 -7.30
N THR A 29 -40.20 -10.00 -6.55
CA THR A 29 -40.49 -9.48 -5.22
C THR A 29 -41.02 -8.05 -5.28
N ASN A 30 -41.89 -7.67 -4.33
CA ASN A 30 -42.33 -6.29 -4.17
C ASN A 30 -41.97 -5.78 -2.76
N PRO A 31 -41.03 -4.83 -2.62
CA PRO A 31 -40.27 -4.17 -3.70
C PRO A 31 -39.26 -5.12 -4.40
N PRO A 32 -38.75 -4.76 -5.59
CA PRO A 32 -37.65 -5.50 -6.22
C PRO A 32 -36.45 -5.59 -5.27
N THR A 33 -35.88 -6.78 -5.15
CA THR A 33 -34.82 -7.03 -4.18
C THR A 33 -33.49 -7.28 -4.88
N LEU A 34 -32.42 -6.67 -4.36
CA LEU A 34 -31.07 -7.02 -4.74
C LEU A 34 -30.73 -8.37 -4.08
N VAL A 35 -30.50 -9.39 -4.89
CA VAL A 35 -30.16 -10.72 -4.41
C VAL A 35 -28.64 -10.86 -4.37
N VAL A 36 -28.12 -10.99 -3.15
CA VAL A 36 -26.70 -11.26 -2.85
C VAL A 36 -26.51 -12.49 -1.98
N SER A 37 -27.59 -12.98 -1.36
CA SER A 37 -27.57 -14.11 -0.42
C SER A 37 -27.87 -15.42 -1.14
N ALA A 38 -27.41 -16.53 -0.55
CA ALA A 38 -27.71 -17.85 -1.04
C ALA A 38 -29.18 -18.24 -0.81
N TYR A 39 -29.71 -19.04 -1.73
CA TYR A 39 -30.96 -19.75 -1.56
C TYR A 39 -30.67 -21.11 -0.91
N GLU A 40 -31.45 -21.47 0.09
CA GLU A 40 -31.25 -22.69 0.85
C GLU A 40 -32.53 -23.54 0.90
N ALA A 41 -32.37 -24.86 0.88
CA ALA A 41 -33.44 -25.79 1.17
C ALA A 41 -32.93 -26.97 1.99
N THR A 42 -33.76 -27.45 2.91
CA THR A 42 -33.44 -28.60 3.75
C THR A 42 -33.60 -29.90 2.97
N ILE A 43 -32.64 -30.80 3.10
CA ILE A 43 -32.74 -32.18 2.63
C ILE A 43 -33.44 -32.98 3.72
N THR A 44 -34.61 -33.56 3.40
CA THR A 44 -35.39 -34.40 4.31
C THR A 44 -35.63 -35.75 3.63
N SER A 45 -35.28 -36.85 4.30
CA SER A 45 -35.41 -38.20 3.72
C SER A 45 -34.76 -38.31 2.34
N SER A 46 -33.60 -37.68 2.17
CA SER A 46 -32.83 -37.63 0.92
C SER A 46 -33.49 -36.95 -0.27
N THR A 47 -34.55 -36.18 -0.08
CA THR A 47 -35.14 -35.33 -1.11
C THR A 47 -35.09 -33.87 -0.71
N PHE A 48 -35.06 -32.99 -1.70
CA PHE A 48 -35.18 -31.55 -1.51
C PHE A 48 -35.89 -30.89 -2.69
N THR A 49 -36.48 -29.73 -2.42
CA THR A 49 -37.02 -28.82 -3.42
C THR A 49 -36.50 -27.42 -3.12
N LEU A 50 -35.69 -26.87 -4.02
CA LEU A 50 -35.21 -25.49 -3.95
C LEU A 50 -35.95 -24.65 -4.99
N THR A 51 -36.37 -23.45 -4.61
CA THR A 51 -37.07 -22.52 -5.52
C THR A 51 -36.17 -21.34 -5.84
N LEU A 52 -35.94 -21.09 -7.13
CA LEU A 52 -35.13 -19.98 -7.64
C LEU A 52 -35.98 -19.04 -8.52
N PRO A 53 -35.60 -17.77 -8.68
CA PRO A 53 -36.29 -16.88 -9.62
C PRO A 53 -36.04 -17.29 -11.07
N GLN A 54 -37.03 -17.01 -11.95
CA GLN A 54 -36.90 -17.26 -13.39
C GLN A 54 -36.15 -16.10 -14.05
N THR A 55 -35.31 -16.42 -15.04
CA THR A 55 -34.46 -15.45 -15.77
C THR A 55 -35.26 -14.26 -16.28
N GLN A 56 -36.46 -14.47 -16.82
CA GLN A 56 -37.33 -13.39 -17.31
C GLN A 56 -37.73 -12.33 -16.25
N ASN A 57 -37.67 -12.66 -14.97
CA ASN A 57 -38.02 -11.74 -13.88
C ASN A 57 -36.81 -10.98 -13.33
N LEU A 58 -35.63 -11.22 -13.87
CA LEU A 58 -34.37 -10.71 -13.33
C LEU A 58 -33.86 -9.54 -14.16
N GLN A 59 -33.33 -8.52 -13.48
CA GLN A 59 -32.65 -7.38 -14.11
C GLN A 59 -31.14 -7.49 -13.89
N GLY A 60 -30.37 -7.15 -14.93
CA GLY A 60 -28.90 -7.19 -14.91
C GLY A 60 -28.29 -8.53 -15.33
N VAL A 61 -29.10 -9.51 -15.72
CA VAL A 61 -28.66 -10.79 -16.29
C VAL A 61 -28.83 -10.82 -17.80
N GLY A 62 -27.86 -11.41 -18.50
CA GLY A 62 -27.95 -11.67 -19.93
C GLY A 62 -29.03 -12.71 -20.27
N SER A 63 -29.25 -12.94 -21.57
CA SER A 63 -30.21 -13.93 -22.09
C SER A 63 -29.95 -15.38 -21.64
N GLU A 64 -28.79 -15.63 -21.07
CA GLU A 64 -28.37 -16.96 -20.61
C GLU A 64 -28.99 -17.28 -19.24
N GLY A 65 -29.20 -16.30 -18.35
CA GLY A 65 -29.72 -16.50 -16.98
C GLY A 65 -28.63 -16.45 -15.89
N VAL A 66 -29.00 -16.77 -14.64
CA VAL A 66 -28.08 -16.72 -13.49
C VAL A 66 -27.37 -18.06 -13.29
N THR A 67 -26.04 -18.00 -13.14
CA THR A 67 -25.23 -19.11 -12.67
C THR A 67 -25.12 -19.09 -11.16
N TYR A 68 -25.28 -20.26 -10.55
CA TYR A 68 -25.19 -20.46 -9.11
C TYR A 68 -24.06 -21.44 -8.78
N LYS A 69 -23.33 -21.16 -7.70
CA LYS A 69 -22.52 -22.13 -6.97
C LYS A 69 -23.44 -23.02 -6.13
N TRP A 70 -23.42 -24.31 -6.40
CA TRP A 70 -24.21 -25.33 -5.72
C TRP A 70 -23.37 -26.08 -4.70
N GLU A 71 -23.89 -26.17 -3.47
CA GLU A 71 -23.24 -26.87 -2.36
C GLU A 71 -24.27 -27.78 -1.67
N LEU A 72 -23.89 -29.03 -1.43
CA LEU A 72 -24.72 -30.02 -0.73
C LEU A 72 -24.01 -30.46 0.54
N PHE A 73 -24.73 -30.38 1.66
CA PHE A 73 -24.23 -30.75 2.97
C PHE A 73 -25.12 -31.82 3.61
N GLU A 74 -24.50 -32.79 4.27
CA GLU A 74 -25.13 -33.65 5.27
C GLU A 74 -24.94 -33.02 6.64
N THR A 75 -26.03 -32.89 7.40
CA THR A 75 -25.96 -32.39 8.77
C THR A 75 -25.67 -33.56 9.71
N LYS A 76 -24.46 -33.60 10.27
CA LYS A 76 -24.08 -34.58 11.31
C LYS A 76 -24.04 -33.92 12.67
N SER A 77 -24.56 -34.60 13.68
CA SER A 77 -24.33 -34.20 15.07
C SER A 77 -22.92 -34.62 15.46
N VAL A 78 -22.05 -33.63 15.66
CA VAL A 78 -20.70 -33.81 16.18
C VAL A 78 -20.72 -33.51 17.66
N ILE A 79 -20.16 -34.45 18.43
CA ILE A 79 -20.05 -34.34 19.87
C ILE A 79 -18.63 -33.90 20.20
N SER A 80 -18.49 -32.74 20.85
CA SER A 80 -17.23 -32.26 21.40
C SER A 80 -17.24 -32.39 22.92
N TYR A 81 -16.13 -32.86 23.47
CA TYR A 81 -15.95 -33.03 24.91
C TYR A 81 -15.00 -31.97 25.46
N TYR A 82 -15.29 -31.49 26.66
CA TYR A 82 -14.52 -30.46 27.34
C TYR A 82 -14.23 -30.89 28.77
N LEU A 83 -13.06 -30.56 29.28
CA LEU A 83 -12.77 -30.65 30.70
C LEU A 83 -13.52 -29.53 31.44
N LEU A 84 -13.70 -29.69 32.75
CA LEU A 84 -14.41 -28.70 33.59
C LEU A 84 -13.75 -27.30 33.62
N ASP A 85 -12.49 -27.21 33.19
CA ASP A 85 -11.74 -25.96 33.02
C ASP A 85 -12.02 -25.29 31.65
N GLY A 86 -12.87 -25.88 30.82
CA GLY A 86 -13.25 -25.38 29.49
C GLY A 86 -12.31 -25.81 28.36
N THR A 87 -11.24 -26.55 28.65
CA THR A 87 -10.33 -27.03 27.60
C THR A 87 -10.94 -28.18 26.80
N THR A 88 -10.80 -28.15 25.47
CA THR A 88 -11.29 -29.23 24.60
C THR A 88 -10.48 -30.50 24.84
N TYR A 89 -11.17 -31.61 25.07
CA TYR A 89 -10.56 -32.91 25.27
C TYR A 89 -10.60 -33.75 23.99
N ILE A 90 -9.43 -34.16 23.52
CA ILE A 90 -9.25 -35.04 22.36
C ILE A 90 -8.60 -36.32 22.86
N GLY A 91 -9.39 -37.38 23.02
CA GLY A 91 -8.90 -38.67 23.52
C GLY A 91 -10.03 -39.68 23.71
N PRO A 92 -9.72 -40.88 24.24
CA PRO A 92 -10.74 -41.86 24.57
C PRO A 92 -11.72 -41.31 25.60
N VAL A 93 -13.01 -41.56 25.37
CA VAL A 93 -14.10 -41.12 26.22
C VAL A 93 -14.97 -42.32 26.57
N HIS A 94 -15.41 -42.39 27.82
CA HIS A 94 -16.29 -43.44 28.33
C HIS A 94 -17.48 -42.83 29.06
N GLN A 95 -18.69 -43.32 28.77
CA GLN A 95 -19.88 -42.98 29.56
C GLN A 95 -20.01 -43.96 30.72
N TRP A 96 -19.97 -43.47 31.95
CA TRP A 96 -20.10 -44.33 33.12
C TRP A 96 -21.55 -44.71 33.36
N ALA A 97 -21.82 -46.00 33.46
CA ALA A 97 -23.17 -46.54 33.52
C ALA A 97 -23.94 -46.11 34.79
N THR A 98 -23.24 -45.82 35.89
CA THR A 98 -23.87 -45.53 37.18
C THR A 98 -24.48 -44.13 37.27
N ASP A 99 -23.84 -43.12 36.65
CA ASP A 99 -24.27 -41.72 36.74
C ASP A 99 -24.59 -41.09 35.39
N SER A 100 -24.43 -41.85 34.29
CA SER A 100 -24.64 -41.39 32.91
C SER A 100 -23.74 -40.22 32.48
N LYS A 101 -22.70 -39.89 33.26
CA LYS A 101 -21.73 -38.84 32.95
C LYS A 101 -20.59 -39.37 32.08
N TRP A 102 -19.86 -38.45 31.47
CA TRP A 102 -18.79 -38.74 30.53
C TRP A 102 -17.44 -38.48 31.17
N TYR A 103 -16.49 -39.38 30.98
CA TYR A 103 -15.17 -39.32 31.61
C TYR A 103 -14.04 -39.59 30.61
N THR A 104 -12.83 -39.09 30.91
CA THR A 104 -11.63 -39.37 30.12
C THR A 104 -11.16 -40.82 30.30
N GLY A 105 -10.63 -41.41 29.24
CA GLY A 105 -10.09 -42.77 29.22
C GLY A 105 -11.06 -43.78 28.58
N SER A 106 -10.56 -44.98 28.32
CA SER A 106 -11.37 -46.07 27.73
C SER A 106 -12.26 -46.77 28.76
N VAL A 107 -11.91 -46.64 30.05
CA VAL A 107 -12.67 -47.13 31.21
C VAL A 107 -12.63 -46.04 32.28
N HIS A 108 -13.61 -46.02 33.17
CA HIS A 108 -13.59 -45.11 34.32
C HIS A 108 -12.75 -45.72 35.45
N ASP A 109 -11.67 -45.04 35.80
CA ASP A 109 -10.79 -45.40 36.91
C ASP A 109 -10.43 -44.16 37.74
N THR A 110 -9.48 -44.31 38.67
CA THR A 110 -9.06 -43.22 39.56
C THR A 110 -8.35 -42.06 38.86
N THR A 111 -7.93 -42.24 37.60
CA THR A 111 -7.28 -41.21 36.78
C THR A 111 -8.25 -40.52 35.83
N SER A 112 -9.46 -41.05 35.67
CA SER A 112 -10.51 -40.49 34.83
C SER A 112 -10.99 -39.13 35.36
N ARG A 113 -11.03 -38.13 34.47
CA ARG A 113 -11.57 -36.79 34.74
C ARG A 113 -12.95 -36.64 34.13
N LEU A 114 -13.85 -35.93 34.82
CA LEU A 114 -15.19 -35.63 34.32
C LEU A 114 -15.14 -34.70 33.10
N LEU A 115 -15.99 -34.99 32.12
CA LEU A 115 -16.15 -34.24 30.89
C LEU A 115 -17.55 -33.62 30.79
N ASP A 116 -17.59 -32.40 30.28
CA ASP A 116 -18.80 -31.80 29.74
C ASP A 116 -18.90 -32.06 28.23
N ARG A 117 -20.12 -31.97 27.69
CA ARG A 117 -20.42 -32.38 26.32
C ARG A 117 -21.26 -31.34 25.61
N VAL A 118 -20.75 -30.84 24.49
CA VAL A 118 -21.50 -29.99 23.57
C VAL A 118 -21.83 -30.78 22.32
N VAL A 119 -23.13 -30.90 22.02
CA VAL A 119 -23.61 -31.48 20.75
C VAL A 119 -23.88 -30.33 19.81
N ALA A 120 -23.14 -30.29 18.70
CA ALA A 120 -23.33 -29.29 17.66
C ALA A 120 -23.64 -30.00 16.34
N ASN A 121 -24.60 -29.46 15.59
CA ASN A 121 -24.84 -29.91 14.24
C ASN A 121 -23.82 -29.25 13.31
N GLN A 122 -23.09 -30.06 12.55
CA GLN A 122 -22.15 -29.62 11.55
C GLN A 122 -22.62 -30.03 10.16
N ASN A 123 -22.49 -29.12 9.20
CA ASN A 123 -22.78 -29.38 7.80
C ASN A 123 -21.49 -29.86 7.11
N ILE A 124 -21.47 -31.13 6.73
CA ILE A 124 -20.33 -31.77 6.08
C ILE A 124 -20.66 -31.88 4.58
N PRO A 125 -19.80 -31.37 3.68
CA PRO A 125 -20.05 -31.47 2.25
C PRO A 125 -20.08 -32.94 1.80
N ILE A 126 -21.10 -33.32 1.03
CA ILE A 126 -21.25 -34.69 0.48
C ILE A 126 -20.79 -34.83 -0.97
N GLN A 127 -20.53 -33.71 -1.63
CA GLN A 127 -19.97 -33.62 -2.98
C GLN A 127 -19.20 -32.31 -3.11
N ASP A 128 -18.30 -32.25 -4.09
CA ASP A 128 -17.62 -31.01 -4.43
C ASP A 128 -18.62 -29.97 -4.92
N ALA A 129 -18.36 -28.71 -4.56
CA ALA A 129 -19.13 -27.60 -5.08
C ALA A 129 -18.97 -27.50 -6.59
N PHE A 130 -20.05 -27.19 -7.30
CA PHE A 130 -20.02 -26.97 -8.74
C PHE A 130 -20.86 -25.75 -9.12
N HIS A 131 -20.58 -25.20 -10.29
CA HIS A 131 -21.31 -24.06 -10.82
C HIS A 131 -22.21 -24.53 -11.96
N ALA A 132 -23.48 -24.15 -11.90
CA ALA A 132 -24.43 -24.47 -12.95
C ALA A 132 -25.49 -23.38 -13.05
N GLN A 133 -25.87 -23.09 -14.29
CA GLN A 133 -27.00 -22.23 -14.59
C GLN A 133 -28.31 -22.97 -14.34
N ALA A 134 -29.23 -22.34 -13.63
CA ALA A 134 -30.57 -22.88 -13.47
C ALA A 134 -31.35 -22.67 -14.78
N PRO A 135 -31.87 -23.73 -15.43
CA PRO A 135 -32.67 -23.57 -16.65
C PRO A 135 -33.92 -22.75 -16.38
N ASP A 136 -34.29 -21.84 -17.29
CA ASP A 136 -35.59 -21.19 -17.21
C ASP A 136 -36.68 -22.18 -17.64
N SER A 137 -37.30 -22.81 -16.65
CA SER A 137 -38.31 -23.85 -16.84
C SER A 137 -39.52 -23.61 -15.95
N ALA A 138 -40.71 -23.72 -16.54
CA ALA A 138 -41.98 -23.72 -15.81
C ALA A 138 -42.27 -25.07 -15.13
N THR A 139 -41.55 -26.14 -15.51
CA THR A 139 -41.64 -27.46 -14.88
C THR A 139 -40.45 -27.71 -13.96
N PRO A 140 -40.60 -28.52 -12.89
CA PRO A 140 -39.49 -28.85 -12.01
C PRO A 140 -38.31 -29.48 -12.75
N VAL A 141 -37.11 -28.98 -12.48
CA VAL A 141 -35.85 -29.44 -13.08
C VAL A 141 -35.15 -30.36 -12.09
N SER A 142 -34.70 -31.53 -12.56
CA SER A 142 -33.93 -32.46 -11.73
C SER A 142 -32.54 -31.91 -11.44
N PHE A 143 -32.10 -31.95 -10.18
CA PHE A 143 -30.75 -31.55 -9.77
C PHE A 143 -29.65 -32.29 -10.54
N THR A 144 -29.87 -33.57 -10.88
CA THR A 144 -28.91 -34.36 -11.67
C THR A 144 -28.66 -33.80 -13.07
N SER A 145 -29.62 -33.06 -13.63
CA SER A 145 -29.44 -32.38 -14.93
C SER A 145 -28.52 -31.16 -14.84
N LEU A 146 -28.34 -30.59 -13.64
CA LEU A 146 -27.43 -29.48 -13.39
C LEU A 146 -25.98 -29.93 -13.28
N ILE A 147 -25.74 -31.12 -12.70
CA ILE A 147 -24.40 -31.71 -12.50
C ILE A 147 -23.71 -31.99 -13.84
N GLY A 148 -24.49 -32.29 -14.89
CA GLY A 148 -24.00 -32.65 -16.21
C GLY A 148 -23.64 -31.48 -17.14
N ILE A 149 -23.73 -30.23 -16.68
CA ILE A 149 -23.30 -29.06 -17.44
C ILE A 149 -21.79 -28.89 -17.18
N PRO A 150 -20.90 -29.33 -18.09
CA PRO A 150 -19.48 -29.06 -17.93
C PRO A 150 -19.29 -27.55 -17.84
N SER A 151 -18.34 -27.13 -17.01
CA SER A 151 -17.82 -25.77 -16.89
C SER A 151 -17.37 -25.23 -18.25
N GLN A 152 -18.31 -24.84 -19.10
CA GLN A 152 -18.00 -24.17 -20.35
C GLN A 152 -18.03 -22.69 -20.04
N PHE A 153 -16.80 -22.17 -20.04
CA PHE A 153 -16.34 -20.84 -19.67
C PHE A 153 -16.09 -20.68 -18.16
N PRO A 154 -14.81 -20.56 -17.72
CA PRO A 154 -14.52 -19.74 -16.57
C PRO A 154 -15.00 -18.33 -16.93
N TRP A 155 -16.24 -18.02 -16.58
CA TRP A 155 -16.69 -16.65 -16.53
C TRP A 155 -15.88 -16.04 -15.41
N PHE A 156 -14.80 -15.38 -15.82
CA PHE A 156 -14.00 -14.53 -14.97
C PHE A 156 -14.95 -13.72 -14.09
N ASP A 157 -14.68 -13.68 -12.79
CA ASP A 157 -15.04 -12.53 -11.98
C ASP A 157 -14.58 -11.29 -12.75
N ILE A 158 -15.39 -10.68 -13.62
CA ILE A 158 -15.04 -9.37 -14.19
C ILE A 158 -15.41 -8.31 -13.15
N GLY A 159 -15.02 -8.53 -11.90
CA GLY A 159 -14.81 -7.44 -10.97
C GLY A 159 -13.78 -6.50 -11.58
N LEU A 160 -13.90 -5.20 -11.29
CA LEU A 160 -12.97 -4.18 -11.76
C LEU A 160 -11.51 -4.62 -11.59
N SER A 161 -11.20 -5.37 -10.53
CA SER A 161 -9.88 -5.91 -10.21
C SER A 161 -9.35 -6.89 -11.27
N ARG A 162 -10.17 -7.83 -11.76
CA ARG A 162 -9.72 -8.80 -12.78
C ARG A 162 -9.71 -8.19 -14.18
N LEU A 163 -10.62 -7.24 -14.46
CA LEU A 163 -10.54 -6.42 -15.66
C LEU A 163 -9.25 -5.61 -15.68
N ALA A 164 -8.91 -4.96 -14.56
CA ALA A 164 -7.65 -4.24 -14.39
C ALA A 164 -6.44 -5.17 -14.52
N GLU A 165 -6.51 -6.38 -13.96
CA GLU A 165 -5.48 -7.40 -14.12
C GLU A 165 -5.34 -7.84 -15.58
N LEU A 166 -6.43 -8.14 -16.30
CA LEU A 166 -6.40 -8.52 -17.72
C LEU A 166 -5.85 -7.41 -18.61
N LEU A 167 -6.24 -6.15 -18.36
CA LEU A 167 -5.73 -4.98 -19.07
C LEU A 167 -4.22 -4.78 -18.84
N THR A 168 -3.73 -5.12 -17.64
CA THR A 168 -2.32 -4.92 -17.28
C THR A 168 -1.42 -6.11 -17.61
N THR A 169 -1.93 -7.34 -17.52
CA THR A 169 -1.13 -8.59 -17.59
C THR A 169 -1.22 -9.32 -18.92
N VAL A 170 -2.33 -9.20 -19.66
CA VAL A 170 -2.54 -9.97 -20.90
C VAL A 170 -2.31 -9.08 -22.11
N ALA A 171 -1.13 -9.19 -22.71
CA ALA A 171 -0.72 -8.40 -23.88
C ALA A 171 -1.74 -8.47 -25.03
N THR A 172 -2.30 -9.65 -25.31
CA THR A 172 -3.29 -9.82 -26.38
C THR A 172 -4.61 -9.08 -26.13
N TYR A 173 -5.01 -8.86 -24.87
CA TYR A 173 -6.21 -8.11 -24.53
C TYR A 173 -5.97 -6.60 -24.68
N ARG A 174 -4.80 -6.14 -24.25
CA ARG A 174 -4.29 -4.78 -24.51
C ARG A 174 -4.21 -4.51 -26.01
N ASP A 175 -3.70 -5.47 -26.78
CA ASP A 175 -3.60 -5.37 -28.24
C ASP A 175 -4.97 -5.36 -28.91
N ARG A 176 -5.96 -6.07 -28.36
CA ARG A 176 -7.34 -6.01 -28.86
C ARG A 176 -7.98 -4.65 -28.61
N ILE A 177 -7.73 -4.00 -27.48
CA ILE A 177 -8.21 -2.65 -27.21
C ILE A 177 -7.44 -1.61 -28.03
N SER A 178 -6.11 -1.71 -28.10
CA SER A 178 -5.30 -0.80 -28.91
C SER A 178 -5.60 -0.97 -30.40
N SER A 179 -5.83 -2.18 -30.89
CA SER A 179 -6.21 -2.44 -32.30
C SER A 179 -7.54 -1.80 -32.70
N LYS A 180 -8.39 -1.43 -31.73
CA LYS A 180 -9.64 -0.71 -31.99
C LYS A 180 -9.43 0.79 -32.18
N PHE A 181 -8.26 1.34 -31.85
CA PHE A 181 -7.90 2.74 -32.05
C PHE A 181 -6.67 2.82 -32.96
N ALA A 182 -6.84 3.30 -34.18
CA ALA A 182 -5.76 3.39 -35.14
C ALA A 182 -5.18 4.81 -35.17
N ILE A 183 -3.92 4.97 -34.71
CA ILE A 183 -3.24 6.27 -34.74
C ILE A 183 -2.75 6.54 -36.17
N ARG A 184 -3.28 7.58 -36.81
CA ARG A 184 -2.96 7.96 -38.19
C ARG A 184 -1.95 9.11 -38.30
N GLY A 185 -1.60 9.75 -37.18
CA GLY A 185 -0.68 10.89 -37.16
C GLY A 185 -1.38 12.21 -37.49
N ALA A 186 -0.76 13.07 -38.30
CA ALA A 186 -1.36 14.34 -38.71
C ALA A 186 -2.50 14.11 -39.72
N TYR A 187 -3.58 14.89 -39.61
CA TYR A 187 -4.66 14.84 -40.59
C TYR A 187 -4.14 15.16 -42.00
N ALA A 188 -4.42 14.26 -42.94
CA ALA A 188 -4.23 14.42 -44.37
C ALA A 188 -5.56 14.35 -45.13
N VAL A 189 -5.73 15.22 -46.12
CA VAL A 189 -6.98 15.40 -46.89
C VAL A 189 -7.36 14.19 -47.75
N ASN A 190 -6.35 13.48 -48.28
CA ASN A 190 -6.51 12.34 -49.19
C ASN A 190 -6.57 10.98 -48.46
N THR A 191 -6.71 10.99 -47.13
CA THR A 191 -6.81 9.77 -46.32
C THR A 191 -8.27 9.50 -45.98
N ILE A 192 -8.71 8.26 -46.17
CA ILE A 192 -10.02 7.79 -45.70
C ILE A 192 -9.88 7.44 -44.22
N TYR A 193 -10.69 8.09 -43.39
CA TYR A 193 -10.77 7.80 -41.95
C TYR A 193 -12.01 6.96 -41.66
N SER A 194 -11.87 6.01 -40.73
CA SER A 194 -12.91 5.11 -40.26
C SER A 194 -13.08 5.23 -38.75
N LEU A 195 -14.16 4.65 -38.21
CA LEU A 195 -14.45 4.65 -36.78
C LEU A 195 -13.20 4.34 -35.94
N ASN A 196 -12.93 5.22 -34.96
CA ASN A 196 -11.80 5.18 -34.02
C ASN A 196 -10.41 5.50 -34.60
N ASP A 197 -10.31 6.00 -35.82
CA ASP A 197 -9.05 6.59 -36.30
C ASP A 197 -8.71 7.86 -35.49
N ILE A 198 -7.47 7.97 -35.02
CA ILE A 198 -6.99 9.10 -34.22
C ILE A 198 -6.04 9.95 -35.07
N VAL A 199 -6.29 11.26 -35.12
CA VAL A 199 -5.45 12.24 -35.82
C VAL A 199 -5.07 13.42 -34.94
N SER A 200 -3.99 14.09 -35.31
CA SER A 200 -3.63 15.42 -34.81
C SER A 200 -3.94 16.48 -35.87
N PHE A 201 -4.53 17.59 -35.44
CA PHE A 201 -4.82 18.73 -36.31
C PHE A 201 -4.76 20.04 -35.50
N ASN A 202 -3.98 21.01 -35.98
CA ASN A 202 -3.81 22.33 -35.34
C ASN A 202 -3.42 22.27 -33.84
N GLY A 203 -2.63 21.27 -33.44
CA GLY A 203 -2.22 21.06 -32.05
C GLY A 203 -3.24 20.35 -31.16
N ASN A 204 -4.44 20.05 -31.67
CA ASN A 204 -5.45 19.26 -30.98
C ASN A 204 -5.38 17.79 -31.44
N SER A 205 -5.93 16.88 -30.65
CA SER A 205 -6.11 15.46 -31.00
C SER A 205 -7.59 15.12 -31.15
N TYR A 206 -7.92 14.36 -32.20
CA TYR A 206 -9.29 13.99 -32.56
C TYR A 206 -9.41 12.49 -32.79
N VAL A 207 -10.59 11.93 -32.51
CA VAL A 207 -10.99 10.58 -32.89
C VAL A 207 -12.16 10.63 -33.87
N TRP A 208 -12.12 9.83 -34.93
CA TRP A 208 -13.21 9.70 -35.88
C TRP A 208 -14.38 8.95 -35.23
N ARG A 209 -15.54 9.59 -35.17
CA ARG A 209 -16.76 9.06 -34.51
C ARG A 209 -17.84 8.59 -35.48
N SER A 210 -17.73 8.93 -36.77
CA SER A 210 -18.73 8.53 -37.75
C SER A 210 -18.58 7.04 -38.09
N ALA A 211 -19.71 6.32 -38.12
CA ALA A 211 -19.73 4.92 -38.53
C ALA A 211 -19.40 4.74 -40.02
N THR A 212 -19.60 5.79 -40.82
CA THR A 212 -19.32 5.78 -42.27
C THR A 212 -17.92 6.32 -42.53
N PRO A 213 -17.02 5.54 -43.14
CA PRO A 213 -15.71 6.03 -43.54
C PRO A 213 -15.79 7.13 -44.61
N ALA A 214 -14.97 8.18 -44.49
CA ALA A 214 -14.90 9.23 -45.50
C ALA A 214 -13.52 9.90 -45.56
N GLN A 215 -13.23 10.49 -46.73
CA GLN A 215 -12.06 11.35 -46.96
C GLN A 215 -12.48 12.82 -47.04
N ASN A 216 -11.51 13.73 -47.03
CA ASN A 216 -11.74 15.18 -47.13
C ASN A 216 -12.71 15.75 -46.06
N GLN A 217 -12.76 15.12 -44.88
CA GLN A 217 -13.49 15.61 -43.73
C GLN A 217 -12.49 16.17 -42.72
N GLN A 218 -12.29 17.48 -42.73
CA GLN A 218 -11.31 18.12 -41.85
C GLN A 218 -11.82 18.17 -40.39
N PRO A 219 -10.97 17.88 -39.39
CA PRO A 219 -11.29 18.18 -38.01
C PRO A 219 -11.54 19.69 -37.80
N PRO A 220 -12.47 20.08 -36.90
CA PRO A 220 -12.68 21.49 -36.58
C PRO A 220 -11.43 22.06 -35.87
N THR A 221 -11.25 23.38 -35.85
CA THR A 221 -10.15 24.01 -35.09
C THR A 221 -10.43 24.12 -33.59
N THR A 222 -11.71 23.99 -33.20
CA THR A 222 -12.20 24.13 -31.83
C THR A 222 -13.40 23.20 -31.64
N GLY A 223 -13.43 22.45 -30.53
CA GLY A 223 -14.57 21.58 -30.21
C GLY A 223 -14.69 20.36 -31.13
N ASP A 224 -15.92 19.84 -31.25
CA ASP A 224 -16.26 18.63 -32.01
C ASP A 224 -17.04 18.96 -33.29
N ASN A 225 -17.17 17.99 -34.19
CA ASN A 225 -18.14 18.02 -35.29
C ASN A 225 -18.80 16.65 -35.52
N ALA A 226 -19.57 16.49 -36.60
CA ALA A 226 -20.28 15.25 -36.92
C ALA A 226 -19.35 14.03 -37.13
N ASN A 227 -18.13 14.26 -37.62
CA ASN A 227 -17.18 13.21 -37.98
C ASN A 227 -16.05 13.04 -36.96
N TRP A 228 -15.69 14.10 -36.23
CA TRP A 228 -14.55 14.16 -35.32
C TRP A 228 -14.97 14.57 -33.91
N LEU A 229 -14.54 13.78 -32.93
CA LEU A 229 -14.62 14.07 -31.51
C LEU A 229 -13.23 14.52 -31.03
N MET A 230 -13.14 15.68 -30.39
CA MET A 230 -11.90 16.18 -29.79
C MET A 230 -11.65 15.43 -28.48
N ILE A 231 -10.46 14.84 -28.37
CA ILE A 231 -10.04 14.09 -27.17
C ILE A 231 -8.95 14.81 -26.39
N ALA A 232 -8.26 15.76 -27.01
CA ALA A 232 -7.33 16.67 -26.34
C ALA A 232 -7.28 18.00 -27.08
N ALA A 233 -7.49 19.11 -26.35
CA ALA A 233 -7.27 20.44 -26.86
C ALA A 233 -5.80 20.84 -26.71
N LYS A 234 -5.30 21.66 -27.63
CA LYS A 234 -4.00 22.32 -27.50
C LYS A 234 -4.01 23.16 -26.22
N GLY A 235 -2.91 23.12 -25.47
CA GLY A 235 -2.74 23.98 -24.31
C GLY A 235 -2.87 25.46 -24.70
N ALA A 236 -3.27 26.30 -23.75
CA ALA A 236 -3.17 27.74 -23.91
C ALA A 236 -1.72 28.11 -24.26
N THR A 237 -1.54 29.07 -25.17
CA THR A 237 -0.22 29.67 -25.39
C THR A 237 0.31 30.13 -24.03
N GLY A 238 1.48 29.64 -23.63
CA GLY A 238 2.11 30.08 -22.39
C GLY A 238 2.21 31.61 -22.38
N GLY A 239 1.97 32.24 -21.22
CA GLY A 239 2.05 33.69 -21.10
C GLY A 239 3.37 34.19 -21.68
N THR A 240 3.30 35.13 -22.62
CA THR A 240 4.45 35.93 -23.03
C THR A 240 5.01 36.55 -21.76
N GLY A 241 6.26 36.24 -21.42
CA GLY A 241 6.89 36.79 -20.21
C GLY A 241 6.63 38.29 -20.13
N ALA A 242 6.18 38.76 -18.97
CA ALA A 242 5.66 40.12 -18.78
C ALA A 242 6.55 41.15 -19.48
N GLN A 243 5.97 41.90 -20.43
CA GLN A 243 6.61 43.13 -20.89
C GLN A 243 6.75 44.05 -19.68
N ILE A 244 7.95 44.60 -19.49
CA ILE A 244 8.22 45.63 -18.49
C ILE A 244 7.45 46.88 -18.92
N VAL A 245 6.16 46.95 -18.61
CA VAL A 245 5.37 48.17 -18.70
C VAL A 245 5.34 48.72 -17.29
N GLY A 246 6.01 49.85 -17.07
CA GLY A 246 6.16 50.45 -15.75
C GLY A 246 4.81 50.58 -15.03
N TYR A 247 4.78 50.12 -13.79
CA TYR A 247 3.67 50.32 -12.86
C TYR A 247 3.36 51.83 -12.78
N ASN A 248 2.15 52.25 -13.21
CA ASN A 248 1.67 53.64 -13.44
C ASN A 248 1.66 54.16 -14.89
N ALA A 249 1.37 53.32 -15.89
CA ALA A 249 0.84 53.84 -17.16
C ALA A 249 -0.66 54.13 -17.01
N THR A 250 -1.11 55.32 -17.43
CA THR A 250 -2.50 55.84 -17.38
C THR A 250 -3.59 54.92 -17.97
N ASN A 251 -3.19 53.80 -18.60
CA ASN A 251 -4.05 52.86 -19.31
C ASN A 251 -4.07 51.44 -18.68
N TRP A 252 -3.72 51.27 -17.39
CA TRP A 252 -3.81 49.95 -16.75
C TRP A 252 -5.27 49.52 -16.57
N THR A 253 -5.77 48.69 -17.48
CA THR A 253 -7.17 48.22 -17.53
C THR A 253 -7.41 46.92 -16.74
N GLY A 254 -6.50 46.55 -15.82
CA GLY A 254 -6.66 45.37 -14.97
C GLY A 254 -6.47 44.04 -15.71
N SER A 255 -5.34 43.86 -16.41
CA SER A 255 -5.00 42.55 -16.97
C SER A 255 -4.79 41.52 -15.86
N SER A 256 -5.26 40.29 -16.11
CA SER A 256 -5.27 39.14 -15.20
C SER A 256 -3.89 38.48 -15.02
N GLU A 257 -2.80 39.21 -15.19
CA GLU A 257 -1.43 38.68 -15.16
C GLU A 257 -0.72 39.09 -13.86
N ALA A 258 0.10 38.19 -13.31
CA ALA A 258 0.84 38.43 -12.07
C ALA A 258 1.89 39.53 -12.27
N ALA A 259 2.00 40.45 -11.31
CA ALA A 259 2.96 41.55 -11.34
C ALA A 259 4.41 41.04 -11.44
N ALA A 260 5.26 41.73 -12.20
CA ALA A 260 6.65 41.33 -12.36
C ALA A 260 7.41 41.48 -11.02
N ARG A 261 8.51 40.74 -10.85
CA ARG A 261 9.34 40.78 -9.62
C ARG A 261 9.82 42.19 -9.25
N GLY A 262 9.99 43.07 -10.25
CA GLY A 262 10.33 44.48 -10.06
C GLY A 262 9.19 45.29 -9.43
N ASP A 263 7.95 45.03 -9.83
CA ASP A 263 6.77 45.75 -9.33
C ASP A 263 6.52 45.45 -7.84
N VAL A 264 6.74 44.20 -7.41
CA VAL A 264 6.65 43.81 -5.99
C VAL A 264 7.74 44.47 -5.16
N ARG A 265 8.96 44.59 -5.71
CA ARG A 265 10.09 45.25 -5.03
C ARG A 265 9.84 46.76 -4.89
N ASP A 266 9.33 47.41 -5.92
CA ASP A 266 9.09 48.85 -5.90
C ASP A 266 7.84 49.20 -5.04
N ALA A 267 6.84 48.30 -4.99
CA ALA A 267 5.74 48.37 -4.03
C ALA A 267 6.24 48.17 -2.58
N LEU A 268 7.16 47.24 -2.33
CA LEU A 268 7.77 47.03 -1.01
C LEU A 268 8.63 48.24 -0.58
N ALA A 269 9.29 48.90 -1.54
CA ALA A 269 10.09 50.11 -1.30
C ALA A 269 9.24 51.38 -1.07
N SER A 270 7.97 51.38 -1.48
CA SER A 270 7.04 52.49 -1.23
C SER A 270 6.30 52.38 0.11
N ILE A 271 6.46 51.28 0.85
CA ILE A 271 6.00 51.19 2.24
C ILE A 271 6.89 52.12 3.10
N PRO A 272 6.34 53.15 3.75
CA PRO A 272 7.13 54.05 4.58
C PRO A 272 7.79 53.25 5.71
N ASN A 273 9.11 53.42 5.91
CA ASN A 273 9.79 52.86 7.07
C ASN A 273 9.04 53.32 8.34
N PRO A 274 8.67 52.41 9.26
CA PRO A 274 7.94 52.80 10.45
C PRO A 274 8.79 53.77 11.28
N ASP A 275 8.20 54.89 11.69
CA ASP A 275 8.85 55.87 12.56
C ASP A 275 9.15 55.25 13.93
N LEU A 276 10.39 54.78 14.10
CA LEU A 276 10.88 54.14 15.33
C LEU A 276 11.09 55.14 16.49
N SER A 277 10.83 56.44 16.28
CA SER A 277 11.01 57.47 17.30
C SER A 277 10.13 57.25 18.54
N ASN A 278 8.99 56.57 18.39
CA ASN A 278 8.08 56.25 19.50
C ASN A 278 8.51 55.02 20.35
N TYR A 279 9.47 54.22 19.89
CA TYR A 279 9.98 53.07 20.68
C TYR A 279 11.13 53.46 21.63
N LEU A 280 11.71 54.66 21.48
CA LEU A 280 12.82 55.13 22.32
C LEU A 280 12.40 55.61 23.72
N THR A 281 11.13 55.97 23.91
CA THR A 281 10.60 56.51 25.19
C THR A 281 10.20 55.43 26.20
N VAL A 282 9.99 54.19 25.78
CA VAL A 282 9.67 53.07 26.69
C VAL A 282 10.93 52.52 27.39
N ALA A 283 12.12 52.84 26.86
CA ALA A 283 13.41 52.33 27.38
C ALA A 283 14.00 53.12 28.57
N ALA A 284 13.34 54.18 29.06
CA ALA A 284 13.87 55.04 30.12
C ALA A 284 13.45 54.64 31.56
N GLY A 285 12.53 53.67 31.73
CA GLY A 285 11.91 53.37 33.03
C GLY A 285 12.25 52.02 33.68
N LEU A 286 13.05 51.16 33.04
CA LEU A 286 13.38 49.85 33.61
C LEU A 286 14.84 49.82 34.13
N PRO A 287 15.07 49.34 35.37
CA PRO A 287 16.37 49.40 36.02
C PRO A 287 17.43 48.62 35.24
N ARG A 288 18.51 49.33 34.88
CA ARG A 288 19.71 48.81 34.22
C ARG A 288 20.48 47.87 35.16
N ASN A 289 20.16 46.59 35.14
CA ASN A 289 21.11 45.53 35.46
C ASN A 289 21.45 44.79 34.17
N ASN A 290 22.24 45.46 33.33
CA ASN A 290 22.76 44.89 32.10
C ASN A 290 24.09 44.17 32.44
N PRO A 291 24.22 42.84 32.30
CA PRO A 291 25.54 42.24 32.26
C PRO A 291 26.25 42.79 31.01
N VAL A 292 27.23 43.66 31.23
CA VAL A 292 28.06 44.22 30.17
C VAL A 292 28.97 43.11 29.66
N MET A 293 28.69 42.59 28.46
CA MET A 293 29.67 41.78 27.74
C MET A 293 30.75 42.69 27.16
N THR A 294 31.77 43.01 27.97
CA THR A 294 33.03 43.58 27.47
C THR A 294 33.90 42.47 26.90
N GLY A 295 33.65 42.14 25.64
CA GLY A 295 34.51 41.26 24.85
C GLY A 295 34.28 41.55 23.38
N ALA A 296 35.29 42.13 22.71
CA ALA A 296 35.22 42.43 21.29
C ALA A 296 35.02 41.13 20.49
N VAL A 297 33.79 40.87 20.02
CA VAL A 297 33.54 39.81 19.06
C VAL A 297 34.07 40.29 17.71
N LYS A 298 35.34 39.98 17.42
CA LYS A 298 35.81 39.87 16.04
C LYS A 298 34.93 38.81 15.36
N ARG A 299 33.92 39.24 14.61
CA ARG A 299 33.28 38.39 13.61
C ARG A 299 34.37 38.01 12.60
N PRO A 300 34.71 36.73 12.40
CA PRO A 300 35.48 36.34 11.23
C PRO A 300 34.64 36.73 10.01
N ALA A 301 35.22 37.47 9.08
CA ALA A 301 34.61 37.70 7.78
C ALA A 301 34.45 36.33 7.09
N LEU A 302 33.24 35.77 7.12
CA LEU A 302 32.86 34.67 6.24
C LEU A 302 32.60 35.29 4.87
N THR A 303 33.66 35.40 4.08
CA THR A 303 33.56 35.63 2.64
C THR A 303 33.16 34.29 2.02
N PHE A 304 31.87 34.07 1.81
CA PHE A 304 31.40 32.93 1.02
C PHE A 304 31.72 33.19 -0.46
N PRO A 305 32.40 32.28 -1.17
CA PRO A 305 32.43 32.34 -2.62
C PRO A 305 31.05 31.96 -3.13
N VAL A 306 30.35 32.95 -3.71
CA VAL A 306 29.13 32.72 -4.47
C VAL A 306 29.51 31.92 -5.73
N ALA A 307 29.16 30.64 -5.74
CA ALA A 307 29.13 29.84 -6.95
C ALA A 307 27.87 28.96 -6.95
N GLY A 308 26.80 29.51 -7.53
CA GLY A 308 25.75 28.75 -8.20
C GLY A 308 24.83 27.86 -7.36
N GLY A 309 23.66 28.40 -6.98
CA GLY A 309 22.43 27.60 -7.03
C GLY A 309 21.87 27.03 -5.73
N GLU A 310 22.18 27.59 -4.56
CA GLU A 310 21.44 27.24 -3.34
C GLU A 310 20.00 27.77 -3.43
N LYS A 311 19.04 26.86 -3.67
CA LYS A 311 17.64 27.10 -3.32
C LYS A 311 17.57 27.10 -1.79
N GLY A 312 17.09 28.21 -1.22
CA GLY A 312 16.90 28.32 0.22
C GLY A 312 16.06 27.18 0.76
N THR A 313 16.29 26.82 2.02
CA THR A 313 15.46 25.89 2.79
C THR A 313 14.00 26.35 2.77
N GLU A 314 13.23 25.86 1.81
CA GLU A 314 11.78 25.97 1.77
C GLU A 314 11.20 24.79 2.57
N VAL A 315 10.32 25.11 3.51
CA VAL A 315 9.45 24.12 4.16
C VAL A 315 8.70 23.40 3.03
N PRO A 316 8.77 22.05 2.94
CA PRO A 316 8.14 21.34 1.83
C PRO A 316 6.67 21.71 1.74
N THR A 317 6.26 22.19 0.57
CA THR A 317 4.87 22.58 0.33
C THR A 317 3.99 21.34 0.39
N ALA A 318 2.70 21.51 0.73
CA ALA A 318 1.74 20.41 0.74
C ALA A 318 1.73 19.66 -0.60
N GLN A 319 1.92 20.37 -1.72
CA GLN A 319 2.05 19.79 -3.05
C GLN A 319 3.27 18.87 -3.18
N TYR A 320 4.43 19.24 -2.63
CA TYR A 320 5.62 18.36 -2.66
C TYR A 320 5.37 17.06 -1.87
N VAL A 321 4.68 17.15 -0.73
CA VAL A 321 4.33 15.99 0.09
C VAL A 321 3.27 15.13 -0.62
N GLU A 322 2.27 15.74 -1.23
CA GLU A 322 1.22 15.03 -1.98
C GLU A 322 1.76 14.39 -3.26
N ASP A 323 2.70 15.03 -3.96
CA ASP A 323 3.37 14.46 -5.14
C ASP A 323 4.27 13.28 -4.74
N ALA A 324 4.97 13.36 -3.60
CA ALA A 324 5.76 12.25 -3.05
C ALA A 324 4.87 11.06 -2.64
N ILE A 325 3.70 11.33 -2.03
CA ILE A 325 2.69 10.31 -1.70
C ILE A 325 2.05 9.71 -2.95
N ALA A 326 1.78 10.52 -3.98
CA ALA A 326 1.24 10.08 -5.25
C ALA A 326 2.23 9.18 -6.01
N GLN A 327 3.54 9.47 -5.92
CA GLN A 327 4.58 8.58 -6.45
C GLN A 327 4.65 7.25 -5.71
N LEU A 328 4.48 7.24 -4.38
CA LEU A 328 4.35 6.01 -3.57
C LEU A 328 3.10 5.18 -3.96
N ALA A 329 2.00 5.83 -4.33
CA ALA A 329 0.74 5.19 -4.69
C ALA A 329 0.75 4.43 -6.03
N THR A 330 1.76 4.63 -6.89
CA THR A 330 1.89 3.92 -8.19
C THR A 330 2.52 2.52 -8.10
N GLY A 331 2.81 2.03 -6.90
CA GLY A 331 2.98 0.59 -6.65
C GLY A 331 4.32 -0.03 -7.06
N LYS A 332 5.34 0.76 -7.40
CA LYS A 332 6.73 0.28 -7.39
C LYS A 332 7.62 1.38 -6.85
N LEU A 333 8.11 1.23 -5.62
CA LEU A 333 9.34 1.93 -5.26
C LEU A 333 10.36 1.64 -6.38
N PRO A 334 11.03 2.67 -6.94
CA PRO A 334 12.08 2.42 -7.91
C PRO A 334 13.10 1.45 -7.31
N SER A 335 13.73 0.60 -8.14
CA SER A 335 14.73 -0.35 -7.65
C SER A 335 15.74 0.38 -6.77
N PRO A 336 16.02 -0.11 -5.54
CA PRO A 336 16.93 0.58 -4.63
C PRO A 336 18.31 0.69 -5.27
N LEU A 337 18.99 1.81 -4.99
CA LEU A 337 20.39 1.99 -5.36
C LEU A 337 21.27 0.97 -4.62
N ILE A 338 20.94 0.69 -3.36
CA ILE A 338 21.57 -0.35 -2.56
C ILE A 338 20.51 -1.28 -2.01
N PHE A 339 20.68 -2.58 -2.24
CA PHE A 339 20.06 -3.62 -1.44
C PHE A 339 21.16 -4.54 -0.95
N ALA A 340 21.44 -4.52 0.35
CA ALA A 340 22.43 -5.40 0.94
C ALA A 340 21.83 -6.21 2.08
N ARG A 341 22.32 -7.44 2.21
CA ARG A 341 21.95 -8.35 3.30
C ARG A 341 23.17 -8.61 4.15
N ARG A 342 22.93 -9.24 5.28
CA ARG A 342 24.02 -9.76 6.11
C ARG A 342 23.79 -11.22 6.47
N THR A 343 24.78 -12.05 6.13
CA THR A 343 24.75 -13.50 6.35
C THR A 343 25.70 -13.99 7.46
N SER A 344 26.49 -13.08 8.05
CA SER A 344 27.53 -13.44 9.02
C SER A 344 27.31 -12.72 10.34
N VAL A 345 27.51 -13.44 11.44
CA VAL A 345 27.46 -12.89 12.81
C VAL A 345 28.58 -11.88 13.01
N ILE A 346 28.32 -10.78 13.70
CA ILE A 346 29.30 -9.78 14.12
C ILE A 346 29.13 -9.64 15.62
N ALA A 347 30.20 -9.93 16.34
CA ALA A 347 30.31 -9.58 17.75
C ALA A 347 30.38 -8.06 17.85
N LEU A 348 29.50 -7.48 18.66
CA LEU A 348 29.53 -6.08 19.03
C LEU A 348 30.42 -5.96 20.27
N GLY A 349 31.36 -5.02 20.27
CA GLY A 349 32.15 -4.75 21.45
C GLY A 349 31.32 -4.01 22.51
N GLN A 350 31.53 -4.28 23.79
CA GLN A 350 30.93 -3.51 24.88
C GLN A 350 31.37 -2.05 24.76
N ASP A 351 30.41 -1.12 24.79
CA ASP A 351 30.61 0.33 24.65
C ASP A 351 31.39 0.77 23.40
N ASN A 352 31.54 -0.14 22.43
CA ASN A 352 32.29 0.10 21.21
C ASN A 352 31.36 0.26 20.02
N ARG A 353 31.67 1.28 19.23
CA ARG A 353 31.04 1.53 17.92
C ARG A 353 31.48 0.44 16.96
N THR A 354 30.52 -0.20 16.32
CA THR A 354 30.80 -1.18 15.28
C THR A 354 30.07 -0.78 14.01
N THR A 355 30.80 -0.34 13.00
CA THR A 355 30.26 -0.11 11.65
C THR A 355 29.83 -1.45 11.05
N ILE A 356 28.62 -1.50 10.51
CA ILE A 356 28.07 -2.73 9.94
C ILE A 356 28.62 -2.91 8.53
N VAL A 357 29.36 -4.00 8.33
CA VAL A 357 29.72 -4.47 6.98
C VAL A 357 28.57 -5.29 6.41
N TRP A 358 28.05 -4.86 5.26
CA TRP A 358 26.91 -5.51 4.60
C TRP A 358 27.37 -6.45 3.48
N ASN A 359 27.19 -7.76 3.69
CA ASN A 359 27.57 -8.81 2.75
C ASN A 359 26.59 -10.02 2.85
N PRO A 360 25.94 -10.47 1.76
CA PRO A 360 26.11 -10.06 0.36
C PRO A 360 25.41 -8.75 -0.03
N ARG A 361 26.03 -8.01 -0.97
CA ARG A 361 25.42 -6.85 -1.64
C ARG A 361 24.60 -7.35 -2.83
N VAL A 362 23.29 -7.43 -2.65
CA VAL A 362 22.36 -7.94 -3.67
C VAL A 362 22.20 -6.94 -4.82
N ILE A 363 22.14 -5.65 -4.50
CA ILE A 363 22.15 -4.52 -5.43
C ILE A 363 23.10 -3.47 -4.87
N ASN A 364 23.98 -2.93 -5.71
CA ASN A 364 24.88 -1.83 -5.36
C ASN A 364 25.19 -1.01 -6.62
N GLN A 365 24.20 -0.27 -7.10
CA GLN A 365 24.33 0.55 -8.29
C GLN A 365 25.38 1.64 -8.06
N GLY A 366 26.31 1.80 -9.01
CA GLY A 366 27.38 2.80 -8.91
C GLY A 366 28.45 2.54 -7.84
N ALA A 367 28.50 1.33 -7.25
CA ALA A 367 29.44 0.96 -6.18
C ALA A 367 29.37 1.90 -4.94
N ILE A 368 28.18 2.43 -4.65
CA ILE A 368 27.92 3.39 -3.58
C ILE A 368 28.28 2.79 -2.21
N LEU A 369 28.03 1.51 -1.97
CA LEU A 369 28.42 0.80 -0.74
C LEU A 369 29.77 0.08 -0.90
N ASP A 370 30.74 0.34 -0.03
CA ASP A 370 32.09 -0.24 -0.06
C ASP A 370 32.25 -1.51 0.80
N SER A 371 33.46 -2.11 0.84
CA SER A 371 33.79 -3.29 1.66
C SER A 371 33.84 -3.07 3.15
N ASN A 372 33.94 -1.82 3.58
CA ASN A 372 33.97 -1.44 4.98
C ASN A 372 32.56 -1.08 5.51
N GLY A 373 31.54 -1.13 4.66
CA GLY A 373 30.17 -0.77 5.02
C GLY A 373 29.86 0.71 4.87
N ILE A 374 30.74 1.47 4.22
CA ILE A 374 30.59 2.91 3.98
C ILE A 374 29.79 3.15 2.70
N ILE A 375 28.86 4.09 2.77
CA ILE A 375 28.00 4.53 1.67
C ILE A 375 28.53 5.88 1.18
N THR A 376 28.95 5.97 -0.08
CA THR A 376 29.43 7.21 -0.70
C THR A 376 28.39 7.75 -1.68
N ILE A 377 27.80 8.89 -1.36
CA ILE A 377 26.75 9.53 -2.16
C ILE A 377 27.36 10.08 -3.46
N ALA A 378 27.02 9.48 -4.59
CA ALA A 378 27.57 9.86 -5.89
C ALA A 378 27.01 11.21 -6.40
N GLU A 379 25.73 11.49 -6.13
CA GLU A 379 25.04 12.69 -6.60
C GLU A 379 24.23 13.34 -5.48
N ALA A 380 24.15 14.67 -5.49
CA ALA A 380 23.30 15.36 -4.52
C ALA A 380 21.81 15.02 -4.74
N GLY A 381 21.05 14.91 -3.66
CA GLY A 381 19.62 14.60 -3.73
C GLY A 381 19.01 14.16 -2.42
N ASN A 382 17.73 13.79 -2.47
CA ASN A 382 17.01 13.20 -1.35
C ASN A 382 17.17 11.69 -1.35
N TYR A 383 17.45 11.11 -0.19
CA TYR A 383 17.71 9.70 -0.02
C TYR A 383 16.83 9.12 1.08
N LEU A 384 16.23 7.97 0.81
CA LEU A 384 15.51 7.16 1.79
C LEU A 384 16.40 5.98 2.17
N PHE A 385 16.72 5.87 3.46
CA PHE A 385 17.42 4.74 4.06
C PHE A 385 16.40 3.90 4.81
N MET A 386 16.43 2.59 4.62
CA MET A 386 15.70 1.65 5.46
C MET A 386 16.64 0.57 5.95
N VAL A 387 16.64 0.33 7.26
CA VAL A 387 17.46 -0.69 7.89
C VAL A 387 16.58 -1.61 8.70
N ALA A 388 16.81 -2.91 8.55
CA ALA A 388 16.26 -3.94 9.43
C ALA A 388 17.43 -4.72 10.02
N LEU A 389 17.50 -4.83 11.34
CA LEU A 389 18.57 -5.52 12.05
C LEU A 389 18.03 -6.35 13.20
N GLN A 390 18.50 -7.57 13.34
CA GLN A 390 18.24 -8.39 14.51
C GLN A 390 19.51 -8.49 15.36
N ALA A 391 19.42 -7.97 16.57
CA ALA A 391 20.49 -8.04 17.56
C ALA A 391 20.09 -8.98 18.70
N THR A 392 21.06 -9.76 19.16
CA THR A 392 20.97 -10.56 20.38
C THR A 392 21.97 -10.03 21.39
N ILE A 393 21.48 -9.75 22.59
CA ILE A 393 22.29 -9.27 23.71
C ILE A 393 22.08 -10.24 24.86
N THR A 394 23.18 -10.65 25.48
CA THR A 394 23.19 -11.43 26.70
C THR A 394 23.97 -10.64 27.75
N GLY A 395 23.41 -10.53 28.95
CA GLY A 395 24.05 -9.78 30.02
C GLY A 395 23.36 -9.93 31.37
N ASN A 396 24.07 -9.46 32.40
CA ASN A 396 23.54 -9.33 33.76
C ASN A 396 23.09 -7.88 33.94
N TYR A 397 21.77 -7.67 34.07
CA TYR A 397 21.18 -6.35 34.28
C TYR A 397 20.65 -6.27 35.71
N GLN A 398 21.24 -5.40 36.53
CA GLN A 398 20.85 -5.21 37.95
C GLN A 398 19.65 -4.25 38.11
N SER A 399 19.29 -3.56 37.03
CA SER A 399 18.07 -2.76 36.88
C SER A 399 17.61 -2.90 35.43
N SER A 400 16.31 -2.69 35.17
CA SER A 400 15.57 -2.96 33.93
C SER A 400 16.07 -2.28 32.63
N GLN A 401 17.34 -1.90 32.49
CA GLN A 401 17.79 -0.99 31.43
C GLN A 401 19.07 -1.47 30.74
N GLY A 402 18.92 -2.24 29.66
CA GLY A 402 19.93 -2.38 28.61
C GLY A 402 19.52 -1.58 27.38
N GLN A 403 20.45 -0.86 26.76
CA GLN A 403 20.18 -0.10 25.53
C GLN A 403 21.00 -0.61 24.34
N VAL A 404 20.31 -0.77 23.21
CA VAL A 404 20.96 -0.86 21.90
C VAL A 404 20.51 0.32 21.10
N GLN A 405 21.49 0.99 20.53
CA GLN A 405 21.29 2.15 19.73
C GLN A 405 21.81 1.88 18.32
N ILE A 406 20.94 2.12 17.34
CA ILE A 406 21.33 2.09 15.92
C ILE A 406 21.42 3.55 15.49
N ARG A 407 22.59 3.95 15.00
CA ARG A 407 22.82 5.32 14.54
C ARG A 407 23.13 5.35 13.06
N PHE A 408 22.73 6.44 12.42
CA PHE A 408 23.15 6.78 11.08
C PHE A 408 24.06 7.99 11.19
N ARG A 409 25.32 7.85 10.81
CA ARG A 409 26.27 8.96 10.91
C ARG A 409 26.73 9.41 9.52
N SER A 410 26.79 10.73 9.37
CA SER A 410 27.49 11.34 8.26
C SER A 410 28.96 11.52 8.60
N MET A 411 29.82 10.88 7.83
CA MET A 411 31.26 11.04 7.84
C MET A 411 31.64 12.15 6.85
N LEU A 412 31.32 13.41 7.18
CA LEU A 412 32.00 14.53 6.50
C LEU A 412 33.42 14.61 7.06
N ALA A 413 34.39 14.32 6.19
CA ALA A 413 35.79 14.00 6.49
C ALA A 413 36.61 15.06 7.27
N ASN A 414 36.00 16.13 7.81
CA ASN A 414 36.75 17.20 8.49
C ASN A 414 36.05 17.85 9.69
N LEU A 415 34.95 17.30 10.19
CA LEU A 415 34.34 17.78 11.44
C LEU A 415 34.40 16.67 12.49
N SER A 416 35.32 16.81 13.44
CA SER A 416 35.41 16.03 14.67
C SER A 416 34.15 16.12 15.55
N THR A 417 33.18 16.94 15.15
CA THR A 417 31.87 17.12 15.79
C THR A 417 30.75 16.41 15.03
N GLY A 418 31.07 15.37 14.23
CA GLY A 418 30.16 14.59 13.40
C GLY A 418 28.71 14.82 13.75
N VAL A 419 28.02 15.61 12.91
CA VAL A 419 26.62 15.97 13.15
C VAL A 419 25.85 14.66 13.03
N ASP A 420 25.57 14.06 14.18
CA ASP A 420 24.83 12.81 14.27
C ASP A 420 23.49 13.07 13.59
N ALA A 421 23.26 12.29 12.55
CA ALA A 421 22.11 12.46 11.69
C ALA A 421 20.96 11.66 12.33
N GLY A 422 20.66 11.94 13.60
CA GLY A 422 19.61 11.26 14.36
C GLY A 422 19.88 9.80 14.73
N ASP A 423 19.18 9.40 15.79
CA ASP A 423 19.39 8.14 16.49
C ASP A 423 18.08 7.35 16.56
N PHE A 424 18.13 6.04 16.25
CA PHE A 424 17.04 5.13 16.58
C PHE A 424 17.32 4.48 17.93
N PHE A 425 16.55 4.86 18.94
CA PHE A 425 16.65 4.33 20.30
C PHE A 425 15.63 3.21 20.51
N ASN A 426 16.09 2.06 21.02
CA ASN A 426 15.20 1.05 21.59
C ASN A 426 15.69 0.63 22.98
N TYR A 427 14.76 0.54 23.92
CA TYR A 427 14.99 0.15 25.30
C TYR A 427 14.53 -1.29 25.48
N ALA A 428 15.44 -2.19 25.87
CA ALA A 428 15.06 -3.53 26.27
C ALA A 428 14.90 -3.57 27.79
N TYR A 429 13.70 -3.93 28.26
CA TYR A 429 13.38 -4.13 29.67
C TYR A 429 13.27 -5.62 29.97
N GLY A 430 14.03 -6.13 30.94
CA GLY A 430 13.83 -7.49 31.43
C GLY A 430 14.59 -7.80 32.71
N ALA A 431 14.24 -8.93 33.33
CA ALA A 431 14.71 -9.35 34.65
C ALA A 431 16.17 -9.83 34.66
N THR A 432 16.75 -9.91 35.85
CA THR A 432 18.12 -10.37 36.17
C THR A 432 18.50 -11.65 35.42
N GLN A 433 19.56 -11.56 34.59
CA GLN A 433 20.04 -12.56 33.63
C GLN A 433 19.04 -12.96 32.54
N ALA A 434 19.19 -12.36 31.36
CA ALA A 434 18.42 -12.78 30.21
C ALA A 434 19.17 -12.51 28.89
N THR A 435 18.95 -13.41 27.94
CA THR A 435 19.28 -13.21 26.53
C THR A 435 18.08 -12.57 25.86
N PHE A 436 18.27 -11.40 25.27
CA PHE A 436 17.25 -10.67 24.54
C PHE A 436 17.58 -10.66 23.07
N THR A 437 16.64 -11.11 22.25
CA THR A 437 16.72 -11.00 20.79
C THR A 437 15.65 -10.03 20.34
N ASN A 438 16.05 -8.97 19.64
CA ASN A 438 15.12 -7.95 19.17
C ASN A 438 15.40 -7.62 17.70
N LYS A 439 14.33 -7.53 16.91
CA LYS A 439 14.36 -7.12 15.51
C LYS A 439 13.97 -5.66 15.41
N GLN A 440 14.93 -4.83 15.02
CA GLN A 440 14.76 -3.40 14.80
C GLN A 440 14.50 -3.12 13.33
N GLN A 441 13.61 -2.17 13.08
CA GLN A 441 13.39 -1.61 11.76
C GLN A 441 13.36 -0.09 11.90
N GLY A 442 14.07 0.60 11.02
CA GLY A 442 14.12 2.06 10.99
C GLY A 442 14.14 2.55 9.55
N PHE A 443 13.59 3.73 9.32
CA PHE A 443 13.65 4.41 8.03
C PHE A 443 13.95 5.88 8.22
N ARG A 444 14.66 6.49 7.27
CA ARG A 444 15.04 7.90 7.35
C ARG A 444 15.15 8.55 5.99
N PHE A 445 14.68 9.79 5.90
CA PHE A 445 14.78 10.63 4.71
C PHE A 445 15.83 11.72 4.95
N GLU A 446 16.83 11.80 4.08
CA GLU A 446 17.90 12.79 4.19
C GLU A 446 18.20 13.45 2.86
N GLN A 447 18.41 14.76 2.89
CA GLN A 447 18.99 15.49 1.77
C GLN A 447 20.52 15.47 1.92
N LEU A 448 21.22 14.92 0.94
CA LEU A 448 22.67 14.71 0.99
C LEU A 448 23.34 15.35 -0.22
N SER A 449 24.53 15.91 0.01
CA SER A 449 25.39 16.45 -1.04
C SER A 449 26.21 15.33 -1.68
N ALA A 450 26.61 15.51 -2.95
CA ALA A 450 27.56 14.60 -3.61
C ALA A 450 28.88 14.55 -2.84
N GLY A 451 29.47 13.36 -2.74
CA GLY A 451 30.69 13.09 -1.97
C GLY A 451 30.48 12.86 -0.47
N THR A 452 29.24 12.98 0.03
CA THR A 452 28.95 12.64 1.43
C THR A 452 29.21 11.15 1.67
N MET A 453 30.01 10.84 2.67
CA MET A 453 30.23 9.47 3.14
C MET A 453 29.36 9.23 4.36
N LEU A 454 28.65 8.11 4.39
CA LEU A 454 27.82 7.71 5.52
C LEU A 454 28.24 6.33 5.99
N ASP A 455 28.10 6.08 7.29
CA ASP A 455 28.18 4.75 7.85
C ASP A 455 26.97 4.46 8.74
N ILE A 456 26.71 3.16 8.92
CA ILE A 456 25.68 2.67 9.82
C ILE A 456 26.42 1.95 10.94
N ASP A 457 26.41 2.54 12.13
CA ASP A 457 27.04 1.98 13.32
C ASP A 457 26.00 1.52 14.34
N VAL A 458 26.34 0.45 15.05
CA VAL A 458 25.59 -0.01 16.23
C VAL A 458 26.43 0.26 17.46
N ILE A 459 25.75 0.78 18.48
CA ILE A 459 26.30 1.02 19.80
C ILE A 459 25.49 0.18 20.77
N THR A 460 26.18 -0.63 21.56
CA THR A 460 25.59 -1.37 22.67
C THR A 460 26.11 -0.78 23.96
N GLN A 461 25.20 -0.28 24.80
CA GLN A 461 25.54 0.38 26.04
C GLN A 461 24.80 -0.26 27.21
N ALA A 462 25.54 -0.59 28.26
CA ALA A 462 24.97 -0.98 29.54
C ALA A 462 24.63 0.29 30.34
N ILE A 463 23.40 0.41 30.84
CA ILE A 463 23.01 1.55 31.68
C ILE A 463 22.89 1.08 33.13
N GLY A 464 23.60 1.77 34.02
CA GLY A 464 23.69 1.47 35.45
C GLY A 464 25.05 0.91 35.86
N ALA A 465 25.54 1.33 37.04
CA ALA A 465 26.91 1.06 37.52
C ALA A 465 27.26 -0.42 37.73
N SER A 466 26.26 -1.31 37.73
CA SER A 466 26.42 -2.76 37.95
C SER A 466 25.90 -3.62 36.77
N SER A 467 25.57 -3.00 35.63
CA SER A 467 25.10 -3.71 34.44
C SER A 467 26.30 -4.16 33.60
N VAL A 468 26.36 -5.44 33.23
CA VAL A 468 27.45 -6.01 32.41
C VAL A 468 26.86 -6.73 31.21
N ILE A 469 27.22 -6.28 30.00
CA ILE A 469 26.94 -7.02 28.75
C ILE A 469 28.00 -8.12 28.64
N SER A 470 27.59 -9.39 28.71
CA SER A 470 28.51 -10.52 28.59
C SER A 470 28.77 -10.89 27.12
N SER A 471 27.79 -10.68 26.26
CA SER A 471 27.97 -10.73 24.81
C SER A 471 26.89 -9.94 24.09
N SER A 472 27.25 -9.24 23.02
CA SER A 472 26.31 -8.64 22.09
C SER A 472 26.70 -9.02 20.67
N GLN A 473 25.71 -9.34 19.85
CA GLN A 473 25.94 -9.69 18.45
C GLN A 473 24.77 -9.28 17.58
N ILE A 474 25.06 -8.96 16.33
CA ILE A 474 24.04 -8.93 15.28
C ILE A 474 23.98 -10.32 14.67
N ASP A 475 22.78 -10.90 14.62
CA ASP A 475 22.53 -12.23 14.07
C ASP A 475 23.06 -12.34 12.63
N GLY A 476 23.53 -13.51 12.23
CA GLY A 476 23.96 -13.81 10.86
C GLY A 476 22.79 -14.16 9.93
N SER A 477 21.54 -14.14 10.40
CA SER A 477 20.39 -14.47 9.56
C SER A 477 20.16 -13.45 8.43
N ALA A 478 20.37 -13.90 7.19
CA ALA A 478 20.11 -13.13 5.98
C ALA A 478 18.63 -12.75 5.78
N ALA A 479 17.71 -13.44 6.47
CA ALA A 479 16.29 -13.15 6.44
C ALA A 479 15.92 -11.92 7.28
N ASN A 480 16.77 -11.55 8.25
CA ASN A 480 16.43 -10.57 9.26
C ASN A 480 17.24 -9.27 9.18
N ASN A 481 18.36 -9.26 8.46
CA ASN A 481 19.28 -8.13 8.40
C ASN A 481 19.39 -7.55 6.99
N HIS A 482 18.69 -6.44 6.72
CA HIS A 482 18.61 -5.81 5.40
C HIS A 482 18.93 -4.32 5.47
N LEU A 483 19.62 -3.83 4.43
CA LEU A 483 19.80 -2.42 4.15
C LEU A 483 19.21 -2.12 2.78
N TYR A 484 18.37 -1.11 2.72
CA TYR A 484 17.88 -0.53 1.48
C TYR A 484 18.17 0.96 1.43
N VAL A 485 18.61 1.43 0.26
CA VAL A 485 18.82 2.85 0.00
C VAL A 485 18.19 3.21 -1.33
N TRP A 486 17.34 4.23 -1.33
CA TRP A 486 16.75 4.82 -2.52
C TRP A 486 17.18 6.27 -2.64
N ARG A 487 17.28 6.74 -3.88
CA ARG A 487 17.19 8.16 -4.18
C ARG A 487 15.74 8.47 -4.51
N VAL A 488 15.20 9.48 -3.85
CA VAL A 488 13.82 9.94 -4.01
C VAL A 488 13.85 11.25 -4.79
N ALA A 489 12.93 11.41 -5.73
CA ALA A 489 12.86 12.58 -6.61
C ALA A 489 12.41 13.85 -5.86
#